data_AF-A0A2P8VGQ9-F1
#
_entry.id   AF-A0A2P8VGQ9-F1
#
_cell.length_a   1.000
_cell.length_b   1.000
_cell.length_c   1.000
_cell.angle_alpha   90.00
_cell.angle_beta   90.00
_cell.angle_gamma   90.00
#
_symmetry.space_group_name_H-M   'P 1'
#
loop_
_entity.id
_entity.type
_entity.pdbx_description
1 polymer ?
#
loop_
_entity_poly.entity_id
_entity_poly.type
_entity_poly.pdbx_seq_one_letter_code
_entity_poly.pdbx_strand_id
1 'polypeptide(L)'
;MGERLLAYVAALDLPSGQVERAAESIENRFAFDATAVTRETFNANQSAWESEIRQDTGLANLSPDIDRTEFTTVYPQRVCLSDVPGDINIGAVVNPDGSWRGEPTLLRSSGYGALDRKALQEIQDHTFSPAAGVKAYVLTVETSVDYGPRPCLDPNPEA
;
A
#
# COMPACT_ATOMS: atom_id res chain seq x y z
N MET A 1 18.03 2.85 27.25
CA MET A 1 16.61 2.48 27.03
C MET A 1 16.39 0.99 26.74
N GLY A 2 17.39 0.21 26.28
CA GLY A 2 17.21 -1.22 25.95
C GLY A 2 16.90 -2.14 27.13
N GLU A 3 17.54 -1.93 28.30
CA GLU A 3 17.33 -2.78 29.48
C GLU A 3 15.93 -2.66 30.10
N ARG A 4 15.34 -1.46 30.07
CA ARG A 4 13.95 -1.26 30.53
C ARG A 4 12.92 -1.93 29.62
N LEU A 5 13.21 -1.99 28.31
CA LEU A 5 12.35 -2.68 27.34
C LEU A 5 12.43 -4.19 27.50
N LEU A 6 13.63 -4.74 27.72
CA LEU A 6 13.82 -6.17 27.99
C LEU A 6 13.18 -6.58 29.33
N ALA A 7 13.33 -5.76 30.38
CA ALA A 7 12.66 -5.98 31.66
C ALA A 7 11.14 -5.87 31.56
N TYR A 8 10.62 -4.93 30.73
CA TYR A 8 9.20 -4.80 30.47
C TYR A 8 8.65 -6.01 29.71
N VAL A 9 9.32 -6.45 28.64
CA VAL A 9 8.92 -7.65 27.87
C VAL A 9 8.97 -8.90 28.73
N ALA A 10 10.01 -9.07 29.56
CA ALA A 10 10.10 -10.18 30.52
C ALA A 10 9.01 -10.12 31.61
N ALA A 11 8.59 -8.91 32.00
CA ALA A 11 7.52 -8.70 32.97
C ALA A 11 6.10 -8.86 32.39
N LEU A 12 5.95 -8.91 31.06
CA LEU A 12 4.64 -9.09 30.43
C LEU A 12 4.10 -10.52 30.58
N ASP A 13 4.94 -11.50 30.99
CA ASP A 13 4.60 -12.92 31.21
C ASP A 13 3.51 -13.42 30.24
N LEU A 14 3.69 -13.10 28.95
CA LEU A 14 2.64 -13.28 27.97
C LEU A 14 2.41 -14.79 27.83
N PRO A 15 1.17 -15.27 28.02
CA PRO A 15 0.84 -16.67 27.77
C PRO A 15 1.33 -17.05 26.37
N SER A 16 1.91 -18.24 26.19
CA SER A 16 2.44 -18.70 24.90
C SER A 16 1.43 -18.52 23.75
N GLY A 17 0.16 -18.82 24.00
CA GLY A 17 -0.92 -18.62 23.02
C GLY A 17 -1.25 -17.16 22.69
N GLN A 18 -0.79 -16.16 23.45
CA GLN A 18 -0.84 -14.75 23.04
C GLN A 18 0.37 -14.37 22.18
N VAL A 19 1.55 -14.92 22.47
CA VAL A 19 2.75 -14.72 21.67
C VAL A 19 2.58 -15.33 20.27
N GLU A 20 2.07 -16.56 20.19
CA GLU A 20 1.79 -17.24 18.92
C GLU A 20 0.78 -16.46 18.06
N ARG A 21 -0.33 -15.99 18.65
CA ARG A 21 -1.31 -15.16 17.93
C ARG A 21 -0.74 -13.83 17.46
N ALA A 22 0.15 -13.23 18.25
CA ALA A 22 0.84 -11.99 17.85
C ALA A 22 1.80 -12.25 16.69
N ALA A 23 2.54 -13.36 16.71
CA ALA A 23 3.41 -13.77 15.62
C ALA A 23 2.62 -14.05 14.33
N GLU A 24 1.56 -14.85 14.40
CA GLU A 24 0.67 -15.14 13.27
C GLU A 24 0.03 -13.86 12.71
N SER A 25 -0.39 -12.94 13.57
CA SER A 25 -0.94 -11.65 13.12
C SER A 25 0.10 -10.77 12.41
N ILE A 26 1.38 -10.87 12.79
CA ILE A 26 2.47 -10.14 12.13
C ILE A 26 2.78 -10.80 10.78
N GLU A 27 2.92 -12.13 10.75
CA GLU A 27 3.16 -12.89 9.53
C GLU A 27 2.07 -12.65 8.49
N ASN A 28 0.80 -12.77 8.87
CA ASN A 28 -0.33 -12.51 7.97
C ASN A 28 -0.37 -11.06 7.46
N ARG A 29 0.11 -10.10 8.26
CA ARG A 29 0.14 -8.67 7.87
C ARG A 29 1.22 -8.39 6.83
N PHE A 30 2.31 -9.16 6.83
CA PHE A 30 3.45 -9.02 5.93
C PHE A 30 3.68 -10.24 5.06
N ALA A 31 2.64 -11.04 4.81
CA ALA A 31 2.68 -12.11 3.83
C ALA A 31 2.83 -11.49 2.43
N PHE A 32 3.88 -11.88 1.71
CA PHE A 32 4.17 -11.36 0.38
C PHE A 32 3.32 -12.07 -0.69
N ASP A 33 2.67 -11.30 -1.54
CA ASP A 33 1.98 -11.79 -2.74
C ASP A 33 2.74 -11.40 -4.01
N ALA A 34 3.53 -12.35 -4.52
CA ALA A 34 4.29 -12.18 -5.76
C ALA A 34 3.41 -12.03 -7.01
N THR A 35 2.16 -12.49 -6.98
CA THR A 35 1.25 -12.37 -8.14
C THR A 35 0.68 -10.95 -8.24
N ALA A 36 0.49 -10.28 -7.10
CA ALA A 36 -0.06 -8.95 -7.03
C ALA A 36 0.92 -7.84 -7.48
N VAL A 37 2.23 -8.12 -7.47
CA VAL A 37 3.27 -7.17 -7.92
C VAL A 37 3.52 -7.21 -9.42
N THR A 38 2.87 -8.07 -10.19
CA THR A 38 3.24 -8.25 -11.61
C THR A 38 2.67 -7.16 -12.52
N ARG A 39 3.32 -6.94 -13.66
CA ARG A 39 2.81 -6.05 -14.71
C ARG A 39 1.53 -6.58 -15.35
N GLU A 40 1.38 -7.91 -15.40
CA GLU A 40 0.18 -8.56 -15.92
C GLU A 40 -1.04 -8.23 -15.04
N THR A 41 -0.91 -8.39 -13.72
CA THR A 41 -1.95 -8.01 -12.75
C THR A 41 -2.32 -6.53 -12.88
N PHE A 42 -1.32 -5.64 -12.99
CA PHE A 42 -1.57 -4.22 -13.23
C PHE A 42 -2.40 -3.97 -14.49
N ASN A 43 -1.99 -4.54 -15.63
CA ASN A 43 -2.69 -4.34 -16.90
C ASN A 43 -4.13 -4.89 -16.85
N ALA A 44 -4.33 -6.05 -16.21
CA ALA A 44 -5.64 -6.65 -16.04
C ALA A 44 -6.56 -5.77 -15.17
N ASN A 45 -6.06 -5.32 -14.02
CA ASN A 45 -6.80 -4.46 -13.10
C ASN A 45 -7.09 -3.09 -13.70
N GLN A 46 -6.13 -2.48 -14.40
CA GLN A 46 -6.34 -1.19 -15.08
C GLN A 46 -7.43 -1.32 -16.15
N SER A 47 -7.40 -2.38 -16.98
CA SER A 47 -8.42 -2.60 -18.01
C SER A 47 -9.82 -2.79 -17.42
N ALA A 48 -9.93 -3.55 -16.32
CA ALA A 48 -11.20 -3.73 -15.61
C ALA A 48 -11.71 -2.40 -15.03
N TRP A 49 -10.84 -1.66 -14.34
CA TRP A 49 -11.15 -0.36 -13.77
C TRP A 49 -11.56 0.67 -14.84
N GLU A 50 -10.86 0.73 -15.97
CA GLU A 50 -11.23 1.60 -17.09
C GLU A 50 -12.63 1.29 -17.65
N SER A 51 -12.99 0.01 -17.72
CA SER A 51 -14.33 -0.41 -18.15
C SER A 51 -15.40 0.04 -17.16
N GLU A 52 -15.16 -0.12 -15.86
CA GLU A 52 -16.06 0.29 -14.78
C GLU A 52 -16.29 1.79 -14.78
N ILE A 53 -15.22 2.60 -14.78
CA ILE A 53 -15.36 4.06 -14.75
C ILE A 53 -16.08 4.61 -15.99
N ARG A 54 -15.94 3.98 -17.16
CA ARG A 54 -16.66 4.39 -18.38
C ARG A 54 -18.15 4.11 -18.26
N GLN A 55 -18.53 3.00 -17.64
CA GLN A 55 -19.93 2.67 -17.37
C GLN A 55 -20.53 3.65 -16.36
N ASP A 56 -19.81 3.94 -15.28
CA ASP A 56 -20.29 4.79 -14.18
C ASP A 56 -20.37 6.28 -14.55
N THR A 57 -19.43 6.76 -15.36
CA THR A 57 -19.39 8.19 -15.75
C THR A 57 -20.12 8.47 -17.06
N GLY A 58 -20.37 7.44 -17.89
CA GLY A 58 -20.87 7.61 -19.26
C GLY A 58 -19.84 8.22 -20.22
N LEU A 59 -18.59 8.39 -19.80
CA LEU A 59 -17.52 9.01 -20.60
C LEU A 59 -16.77 7.95 -21.41
N ALA A 60 -17.28 7.59 -22.59
CA ALA A 60 -16.71 6.54 -23.44
C ALA A 60 -15.21 6.74 -23.80
N ASN A 61 -14.73 7.98 -23.79
CA ASN A 61 -13.34 8.34 -24.12
C ASN A 61 -12.48 8.63 -22.88
N LEU A 62 -12.92 8.24 -21.69
CA LEU A 62 -12.10 8.39 -20.49
C LEU A 62 -10.91 7.42 -20.57
N SER A 63 -9.73 8.00 -20.77
CA SER A 63 -8.43 7.32 -20.71
C SER A 63 -7.68 7.89 -19.51
N PRO A 64 -7.16 7.05 -18.61
CA PRO A 64 -6.35 7.52 -17.50
C PRO A 64 -5.10 8.24 -18.01
N ASP A 65 -4.80 9.40 -17.43
CA ASP A 65 -3.51 10.04 -17.59
C ASP A 65 -2.55 9.57 -16.49
N ILE A 66 -1.26 9.73 -16.70
CA ILE A 66 -0.28 9.47 -15.63
C ILE A 66 -0.12 10.75 -14.85
N ASP A 67 -0.53 10.72 -13.57
CA ASP A 67 -0.15 11.79 -12.65
C ASP A 67 1.32 11.57 -12.26
N ARG A 68 2.13 12.61 -12.48
CA ARG A 68 3.57 12.59 -12.17
C ARG A 68 3.89 13.20 -10.81
N THR A 69 2.88 13.49 -10.01
CA THR A 69 3.06 13.82 -8.60
C THR A 69 3.76 12.65 -7.93
N GLU A 70 4.90 12.94 -7.31
CA GLU A 70 5.65 11.94 -6.56
C GLU A 70 4.95 11.70 -5.22
N PHE A 71 4.32 10.54 -5.08
CA PHE A 71 3.81 10.07 -3.81
C PHE A 71 4.84 9.15 -3.18
N THR A 72 5.33 9.52 -2.00
CA THR A 72 6.23 8.69 -1.21
C THR A 72 5.56 8.36 0.11
N THR A 73 5.69 7.11 0.54
CA THR A 73 5.26 6.71 1.87
C THR A 73 6.35 5.91 2.57
N VAL A 74 6.49 6.17 3.87
CA VAL A 74 7.43 5.47 4.75
C VAL A 74 6.62 4.68 5.75
N TYR A 75 6.82 3.37 5.76
CA TYR A 75 6.14 2.47 6.67
C TYR A 75 7.09 1.99 7.78
N PRO A 76 6.88 2.39 9.05
CA PRO A 76 7.73 1.94 10.15
C PRO A 76 7.41 0.49 10.53
N GLN A 77 8.41 -0.37 10.51
CA GLN A 77 8.24 -1.81 10.72
C GLN A 77 9.53 -2.42 11.25
N ARG A 78 9.48 -3.40 12.13
CA ARG A 78 10.71 -3.98 12.72
C ARG A 78 11.14 -5.30 12.11
N VAL A 79 10.28 -5.99 11.36
CA VAL A 79 10.34 -7.45 11.13
C VAL A 79 11.01 -7.89 9.84
N CYS A 80 11.83 -7.12 9.12
CA CYS A 80 12.30 -7.54 7.78
C CYS A 80 11.15 -7.90 6.81
N LEU A 81 11.40 -7.78 5.52
CA LEU A 81 10.46 -8.25 4.51
C LEU A 81 11.16 -9.38 3.78
N SER A 82 10.41 -10.42 3.40
CA SER A 82 10.99 -11.55 2.65
C SER A 82 11.51 -11.08 1.28
N ASP A 83 10.76 -10.15 0.68
CA ASP A 83 11.00 -9.60 -0.65
C ASP A 83 10.92 -8.08 -0.63
N VAL A 84 11.62 -7.45 -1.57
CA VAL A 84 11.55 -6.00 -1.78
C VAL A 84 10.13 -5.63 -2.25
N PRO A 85 9.45 -4.66 -1.61
CA PRO A 85 8.15 -4.20 -2.07
C PRO A 85 8.19 -3.70 -3.52
N GLY A 86 7.17 -4.04 -4.30
CA GLY A 86 6.96 -3.46 -5.62
C GLY A 86 6.36 -2.04 -5.55
N ASP A 87 6.34 -1.36 -6.70
CA ASP A 87 5.62 -0.09 -6.83
C ASP A 87 4.12 -0.30 -6.68
N ILE A 88 3.46 0.63 -6.00
CA ILE A 88 2.01 0.63 -5.86
C ILE A 88 1.42 1.52 -6.94
N ASN A 89 0.47 1.00 -7.70
CA ASN A 89 -0.29 1.78 -8.68
C ASN A 89 -1.74 1.90 -8.27
N ILE A 90 -2.28 3.11 -8.32
CA ILE A 90 -3.63 3.42 -7.86
C ILE A 90 -4.39 4.17 -8.95
N GLY A 91 -5.60 3.72 -9.23
CA GLY A 91 -6.57 4.39 -10.09
C GLY A 91 -7.34 5.44 -9.30
N ALA A 92 -7.37 6.66 -9.83
CA ALA A 92 -8.10 7.78 -9.26
C ALA A 92 -9.08 8.35 -10.28
N VAL A 93 -10.30 8.64 -9.83
CA VAL A 93 -11.27 9.43 -10.60
C VAL A 93 -11.48 10.74 -9.88
N VAL A 94 -11.49 11.84 -10.62
CA VAL A 94 -11.39 13.20 -10.09
C VAL A 94 -12.47 14.08 -10.70
N ASN A 95 -13.15 14.85 -9.87
CA ASN A 95 -14.14 15.84 -10.28
C ASN A 95 -13.47 17.09 -10.91
N PRO A 96 -14.21 17.94 -11.64
CA PRO A 96 -13.65 19.15 -12.25
C PRO A 96 -12.98 20.12 -11.25
N ASP A 97 -13.39 20.08 -9.98
CA ASP A 97 -12.83 20.90 -8.90
C ASP A 97 -11.53 20.34 -8.29
N GLY A 98 -11.07 19.17 -8.76
CA GLY A 98 -9.87 18.50 -8.25
C GLY A 98 -10.11 17.56 -7.07
N SER A 99 -11.36 17.41 -6.61
CA SER A 99 -11.71 16.47 -5.54
C SER A 99 -11.83 15.03 -6.05
N TRP A 100 -11.64 14.07 -5.14
CA TRP A 100 -11.88 12.65 -5.41
C TRP A 100 -13.34 12.39 -5.79
N ARG A 101 -13.53 11.52 -6.79
CA ARG A 101 -14.82 10.97 -7.17
C ARG A 101 -14.84 9.48 -6.83
N GLY A 102 -15.39 9.16 -5.67
CA GLY A 102 -15.39 7.79 -5.14
C GLY A 102 -14.07 7.44 -4.46
N GLU A 103 -13.88 6.16 -4.17
CA GLU A 103 -12.69 5.65 -3.50
C GLU A 103 -11.58 5.31 -4.51
N PRO A 104 -10.29 5.47 -4.14
CA PRO A 104 -9.18 5.03 -4.96
C PRO A 104 -9.17 3.51 -5.15
N THR A 105 -8.80 3.06 -6.35
CA THR A 105 -8.73 1.63 -6.69
C THR A 105 -7.29 1.16 -6.76
N LEU A 106 -6.92 0.11 -6.00
CA LEU A 106 -5.60 -0.51 -6.11
C LEU A 106 -5.47 -1.27 -7.45
N LEU A 107 -4.56 -0.81 -8.31
CA LEU A 107 -4.31 -1.45 -9.62
C LEU A 107 -3.12 -2.40 -9.55
N ARG A 108 -2.10 -2.07 -8.77
CA ARG A 108 -0.93 -2.91 -8.49
C ARG A 108 -0.53 -2.78 -7.03
N SER A 109 -0.31 -3.92 -6.39
CA SER A 109 0.12 -3.99 -4.99
C SER A 109 1.64 -3.91 -4.90
N SER A 110 2.14 -3.48 -3.75
CA SER A 110 3.54 -3.65 -3.37
C SER A 110 3.91 -5.11 -3.06
N GLY A 111 2.92 -6.00 -3.06
CA GLY A 111 2.99 -7.37 -2.57
C GLY A 111 2.71 -7.49 -1.08
N TYR A 112 2.54 -6.38 -0.36
CA TYR A 112 2.25 -6.36 1.07
C TYR A 112 1.03 -5.51 1.36
N GLY A 113 -0.08 -6.15 1.75
CA GLY A 113 -1.34 -5.42 2.01
C GLY A 113 -1.24 -4.34 3.09
N ALA A 114 -0.28 -4.42 4.02
CA ALA A 114 -0.02 -3.37 5.01
C ALA A 114 0.54 -2.08 4.38
N LEU A 115 1.42 -2.22 3.39
CA LEU A 115 1.98 -1.09 2.65
C LEU A 115 0.92 -0.48 1.73
N ASP A 116 0.15 -1.31 1.02
CA ASP A 116 -0.94 -0.87 0.15
C ASP A 116 -1.98 -0.02 0.90
N ARG A 117 -2.40 -0.47 2.08
CA ARG A 117 -3.35 0.30 2.92
C ARG A 117 -2.78 1.64 3.35
N LYS A 118 -1.49 1.69 3.69
CA LYS A 118 -0.83 2.95 4.07
C LYS A 118 -0.76 3.90 2.88
N ALA A 119 -0.35 3.42 1.71
CA ALA A 119 -0.33 4.20 0.48
C ALA A 119 -1.72 4.76 0.13
N LEU A 120 -2.76 3.93 0.20
CA LEU A 120 -4.15 4.35 -0.03
C LEU A 120 -4.60 5.45 0.95
N GLN A 121 -4.19 5.37 2.22
CA GLN A 121 -4.49 6.41 3.20
C GLN A 121 -3.77 7.72 2.89
N GLU A 122 -2.50 7.68 2.52
CA GLU A 122 -1.71 8.90 2.21
C GLU A 122 -2.27 9.66 1.00
N ILE A 123 -2.72 8.94 -0.03
CA ILE A 123 -3.24 9.60 -1.24
C ILE A 123 -4.65 10.19 -1.04
N GLN A 124 -5.42 9.74 -0.05
CA GLN A 124 -6.80 10.21 0.14
C GLN A 124 -6.84 11.71 0.51
N ASP A 125 -5.79 12.22 1.13
CA ASP A 125 -5.67 13.65 1.48
C ASP A 125 -5.21 14.52 0.29
N HIS A 126 -4.85 13.90 -0.84
CA HIS A 126 -4.42 14.63 -2.02
C HIS A 126 -5.59 15.34 -2.72
N THR A 127 -5.36 16.58 -3.16
CA THR A 127 -6.27 17.33 -4.03
C THR A 127 -5.59 17.60 -5.37
N PHE A 128 -6.26 17.24 -6.45
CA PHE A 128 -5.74 17.40 -7.79
C PHE A 128 -5.94 18.83 -8.30
N SER A 129 -5.21 19.19 -9.36
CA SER A 129 -5.47 20.46 -10.04
C SER A 129 -6.85 20.45 -10.72
N PRO A 130 -7.65 21.52 -10.60
CA PRO A 130 -8.94 21.63 -11.29
C PRO A 130 -8.80 21.47 -12.80
N ALA A 131 -9.81 20.88 -13.43
CA ALA A 131 -9.84 20.61 -14.86
C ALA A 131 -11.22 20.90 -15.47
N ALA A 132 -11.30 21.01 -16.79
CA ALA A 132 -12.54 21.31 -17.52
C ALA A 132 -13.61 20.21 -17.41
N GLY A 133 -13.29 19.04 -16.84
CA GLY A 133 -14.19 17.91 -16.74
C GLY A 133 -13.63 16.84 -15.80
N VAL A 134 -14.37 15.74 -15.66
CA VAL A 134 -13.93 14.56 -14.91
C VAL A 134 -12.66 14.00 -15.53
N LYS A 135 -11.69 13.65 -14.69
CA LYS A 135 -10.42 13.05 -15.09
C LYS A 135 -10.21 11.71 -14.39
N ALA A 136 -9.46 10.85 -15.04
CA ALA A 136 -8.95 9.62 -14.46
C ALA A 136 -7.42 9.67 -14.47
N TYR A 137 -6.80 9.20 -13.40
CA TYR A 137 -5.36 9.15 -13.26
C TYR A 137 -4.89 7.79 -12.79
N VAL A 138 -3.71 7.38 -13.24
CA VAL A 138 -2.92 6.35 -12.60
C VAL A 138 -1.83 7.03 -11.79
N LEU A 139 -1.87 6.84 -10.48
CA LEU A 139 -0.86 7.31 -9.55
C LEU A 139 0.16 6.19 -9.31
N THR A 140 1.41 6.58 -9.06
CA THR A 140 2.45 5.67 -8.57
C THR A 140 2.90 6.13 -7.21
N VAL A 141 2.85 5.23 -6.23
CA VAL A 141 3.31 5.49 -4.86
C VAL A 141 4.56 4.68 -4.61
N GLU A 142 5.68 5.37 -4.41
CA GLU A 142 6.91 4.77 -3.96
C GLU A 142 6.81 4.50 -2.46
N THR A 143 7.03 3.24 -2.07
CA THR A 143 6.96 2.85 -0.66
C THR A 143 8.31 2.39 -0.17
N SER A 144 8.73 2.97 0.95
CA SER A 144 9.92 2.54 1.67
C SER A 144 9.56 2.04 3.07
N VAL A 145 10.40 1.16 3.60
CA VAL A 145 10.23 0.62 4.94
C VAL A 145 11.31 1.20 5.84
N ASP A 146 10.89 1.83 6.92
CA ASP A 146 11.81 2.28 7.97
C ASP A 146 11.93 1.20 9.05
N TYR A 147 13.07 0.52 9.05
CA TYR A 147 13.41 -0.47 10.07
C TYR A 147 13.85 0.16 11.39
N GLY A 148 14.05 1.47 11.46
CA GLY A 148 14.62 2.16 12.61
C GLY A 148 16.14 1.94 12.73
N PRO A 149 16.76 2.35 13.86
CA PRO A 149 18.22 2.45 13.99
C PRO A 149 18.93 1.11 14.22
N ARG A 150 18.20 0.00 14.30
CA ARG A 150 18.75 -1.34 14.55
C ARG A 150 18.43 -2.24 13.36
N PRO A 151 19.22 -3.29 13.11
CA PRO A 151 18.86 -4.32 12.14
C PRO A 151 17.43 -4.78 12.34
N CYS A 152 16.73 -5.06 11.23
CA CYS A 152 15.41 -5.62 11.29
C CYS A 152 15.44 -7.01 11.96
N LEU A 153 14.32 -7.41 12.54
CA LEU A 153 14.14 -8.69 13.23
C LEU A 153 13.76 -9.70 12.17
N ASP A 154 14.68 -10.59 11.83
CA ASP A 154 14.39 -11.71 10.95
C ASP A 154 13.49 -12.71 11.71
N PRO A 155 12.26 -12.98 11.23
CA PRO A 155 11.42 -14.01 11.84
C PRO A 155 11.98 -15.42 11.63
N ASN A 156 12.94 -15.63 10.72
CA ASN A 156 13.50 -16.92 10.39
C ASN A 156 15.05 -16.90 10.27
N PRO A 157 15.77 -16.61 11.37
CA PRO A 157 17.21 -16.31 11.34
C PRO A 157 18.14 -17.49 11.00
N GLU A 158 17.62 -18.71 10.83
CA GLU A 158 18.38 -19.95 10.63
C GLU A 158 18.03 -20.74 9.35
N ALA A 159 17.27 -20.14 8.42
CA ALA A 159 16.96 -20.75 7.11
C ALA A 159 18.13 -20.68 6.11
#